data_AF-A0A7S1GF12-F1
#
_entry.id   AF-A0A7S1GF12-F1
#
_cell.length_a   1.000
_cell.length_b   1.000
_cell.length_c   1.000
_cell.angle_alpha   90.00
_cell.angle_beta   90.00
_cell.angle_gamma   90.00
#
_symmetry.space_group_name_H-M   'P 1'
#
loop_
_entity.id
_entity.type
_entity.pdbx_description
1 polymer ?
#
loop_
_entity_poly.entity_id
_entity_poly.type
_entity_poly.pdbx_seq_one_letter_code
_entity_poly.pdbx_strand_id
1 'polypeptide(L)'
;MTIYPACLRYMSCTYVSRCFSLMSFAGPRQLLGAQGNSSHQYGEDIRQLGETILQCMLASQKAELDNETMHLCTWSQDVDVKDMIAKKKSVQRLRHIFQRLGASLPEQDIPNHVFIRVSSILLLDVLNSVMHSILQLHDISEELSENIPHILEDLVPSSDSNGLLDCIVIGRLGKETSDSHAAMAQELMEAVPEWLKLTKLCDMMKVPSREIAQWWEDGTLAAAGFTREELRRLICALFEDTPHRAASLSKI
;
A
#
# COMPACT_ATOMS: atom_id res chain seq x y z
N MET A 1 12.70 1.25 -17.44
CA MET A 1 13.38 0.01 -16.98
C MET A 1 12.32 -0.83 -16.28
N THR A 2 12.14 -2.10 -16.62
CA THR A 2 11.09 -2.94 -16.01
C THR A 2 11.46 -3.33 -14.57
N ILE A 3 10.46 -3.64 -13.74
CA ILE A 3 10.61 -3.99 -12.32
C ILE A 3 11.41 -5.28 -12.08
N TYR A 4 11.25 -6.24 -12.98
CA TYR A 4 11.90 -7.54 -12.90
C TYR A 4 13.44 -7.48 -12.96
N PRO A 5 14.09 -6.87 -13.98
CA PRO A 5 15.54 -6.71 -13.99
C PRO A 5 16.11 -5.96 -12.79
N ALA A 6 15.37 -5.00 -12.23
CA ALA A 6 15.80 -4.28 -11.03
C ALA A 6 15.83 -5.21 -9.81
N CYS A 7 14.80 -6.04 -9.64
CA CYS A 7 14.75 -7.04 -8.57
C CYS A 7 15.90 -8.06 -8.72
N LEU A 8 16.16 -8.55 -9.94
CA LEU A 8 17.30 -9.45 -10.20
C LEU A 8 18.65 -8.81 -9.85
N ARG A 9 18.85 -7.54 -10.23
CA ARG A 9 20.08 -6.80 -9.90
C ARG A 9 20.23 -6.56 -8.41
N TYR A 10 19.15 -6.18 -7.73
CA TYR A 10 19.12 -6.03 -6.28
C TYR A 10 19.53 -7.32 -5.57
N MET A 11 18.97 -8.46 -5.97
CA MET A 11 19.33 -9.76 -5.40
C MET A 11 20.78 -10.15 -5.71
N SER A 12 21.24 -9.90 -6.94
CA SER A 12 22.63 -10.15 -7.34
C SER A 12 23.60 -9.33 -6.48
N CYS A 13 23.32 -8.05 -6.26
CA CYS A 13 24.12 -7.18 -5.40
C CYS A 13 24.09 -7.66 -3.94
N THR A 14 22.93 -8.07 -3.43
CA THR A 14 22.78 -8.59 -2.07
C THR A 14 23.57 -9.88 -1.88
N TYR A 15 23.53 -10.79 -2.86
CA TYR A 15 24.29 -12.04 -2.86
C TYR A 15 25.80 -11.77 -2.86
N VAL A 16 26.27 -10.91 -3.77
CA VAL A 16 27.69 -10.56 -3.87
C VAL A 16 28.18 -9.89 -2.58
N SER A 17 27.40 -8.95 -2.03
CA SER A 17 27.68 -8.32 -0.73
C SER A 17 27.82 -9.34 0.41
N ARG A 18 26.94 -10.35 0.43
CA ARG A 18 27.01 -11.45 1.41
C ARG A 18 28.29 -12.26 1.24
N CYS A 19 28.71 -12.57 0.01
CA CYS A 19 29.98 -13.25 -0.26
C CYS A 19 31.18 -12.45 0.25
N PHE A 20 31.22 -11.12 0.01
CA PHE A 20 32.27 -10.25 0.56
C PHE A 20 32.29 -10.23 2.09
N SER A 21 31.12 -10.24 2.71
CA SER A 21 31.00 -10.34 4.16
C SER A 21 31.59 -11.65 4.68
N LEU A 22 31.27 -12.79 4.04
CA LEU A 22 31.79 -14.11 4.44
C LEU A 22 33.30 -14.24 4.22
N MET A 23 33.85 -13.70 3.13
CA MET A 23 35.28 -13.69 2.86
C MET A 23 36.07 -12.89 3.92
N SER A 24 35.46 -11.85 4.48
CA SER A 24 36.03 -11.05 5.57
C SER A 24 36.25 -11.85 6.85
N PHE A 25 35.55 -12.99 7.02
CA PHE A 25 35.70 -13.91 8.15
C PHE A 25 36.60 -15.13 7.85
N ALA A 26 36.80 -15.48 6.57
CA ALA A 26 37.44 -16.74 6.17
C ALA A 26 38.87 -16.60 5.59
N GLY A 27 39.36 -15.39 5.30
CA GLY A 27 40.66 -15.17 4.64
C GLY A 27 41.79 -14.66 5.56
N PRO A 28 43.07 -15.03 5.31
CA PRO A 28 44.18 -14.40 5.98
C PRO A 28 44.24 -12.91 5.60
N ARG A 29 44.19 -12.02 6.61
CA ARG A 29 44.22 -10.54 6.51
C ARG A 29 45.39 -9.96 5.69
N GLN A 30 46.28 -10.79 5.16
CA GLN A 30 47.54 -10.44 4.51
C GLN A 30 47.47 -10.36 2.98
N LEU A 31 46.40 -10.83 2.33
CA LEU A 31 46.29 -10.82 0.85
C LEU A 31 45.67 -9.55 0.26
N LEU A 32 44.99 -8.74 1.07
CA LEU A 32 44.49 -7.42 0.67
C LEU A 32 45.41 -6.37 1.27
N GLY A 33 46.38 -5.90 0.47
CA GLY A 33 47.37 -4.90 0.86
C GLY A 33 46.73 -3.70 1.56
N ALA A 34 47.40 -3.23 2.61
CA ALA A 34 46.93 -2.27 3.61
C ALA A 34 46.70 -0.82 3.13
N GLN A 35 46.16 -0.57 1.92
CA GLN A 35 45.94 0.79 1.38
C GLN A 35 44.67 0.94 0.51
N GLY A 36 43.70 0.03 0.61
CA GLY A 36 42.42 0.13 -0.12
C GLY A 36 41.26 -0.38 0.73
N ASN A 37 40.06 0.16 0.48
CA ASN A 37 38.79 -0.17 1.15
C ASN A 37 38.73 -1.65 1.58
N SER A 38 38.35 -1.91 2.83
CA SER A 38 38.23 -3.29 3.33
C SER A 38 37.22 -4.09 2.51
N SER A 39 37.35 -5.42 2.45
CA SER A 39 36.36 -6.32 1.81
C SER A 39 34.93 -6.06 2.30
N HIS A 40 34.79 -5.62 3.55
CA HIS A 40 33.53 -5.17 4.14
C HIS A 40 32.98 -3.91 3.45
N GLN A 41 33.83 -2.90 3.18
CA GLN A 41 33.42 -1.67 2.50
C GLN A 41 32.93 -1.96 1.08
N TYR A 42 33.64 -2.79 0.30
CA TYR A 42 33.17 -3.19 -1.03
C TYR A 42 31.83 -3.93 -0.99
N GLY A 43 31.64 -4.81 0.00
CA GLY A 43 30.37 -5.48 0.21
C GLY A 43 29.23 -4.50 0.50
N GLU A 44 29.49 -3.48 1.32
CA GLU A 44 28.51 -2.45 1.65
C GLU A 44 28.20 -1.54 0.46
N ASP A 45 29.21 -1.10 -0.30
CA ASP A 45 29.05 -0.28 -1.50
C ASP A 45 28.18 -0.99 -2.56
N ILE A 46 28.41 -2.30 -2.76
CA ILE A 46 27.61 -3.12 -3.69
C ILE A 46 26.16 -3.27 -3.18
N ARG A 47 25.96 -3.45 -1.88
CA ARG A 47 24.62 -3.53 -1.28
C ARG A 47 23.85 -2.22 -1.49
N GLN A 48 24.51 -1.07 -1.26
CA GLN A 48 23.93 0.25 -1.47
C GLN A 48 23.60 0.49 -2.95
N LEU A 49 24.45 0.04 -3.87
CA LEU A 49 24.16 0.09 -5.30
C LEU A 49 22.90 -0.72 -5.65
N GLY A 50 22.79 -1.94 -5.12
CA GLY A 50 21.60 -2.77 -5.30
C GLY A 50 20.32 -2.11 -4.78
N GLU A 51 20.38 -1.51 -3.60
CA GLU A 51 19.27 -0.77 -3.00
C GLU A 51 18.90 0.47 -3.84
N THR A 52 19.88 1.23 -4.30
CA THR A 52 19.67 2.40 -5.17
C THR A 52 18.97 2.01 -6.48
N ILE A 53 19.39 0.91 -7.11
CA ILE A 53 18.75 0.40 -8.34
C ILE A 53 17.29 0.05 -8.08
N LEU A 54 17.01 -0.62 -6.96
CA LEU A 54 15.65 -0.98 -6.59
C LEU A 54 14.80 0.28 -6.34
N GLN A 55 15.33 1.25 -5.60
CA GLN A 55 14.65 2.52 -5.28
C GLN A 55 14.36 3.36 -6.54
N CYS A 56 15.32 3.52 -7.45
CA CYS A 56 15.10 4.25 -8.69
C CYS A 56 13.98 3.62 -9.53
N MET A 57 13.89 2.29 -9.52
CA MET A 57 12.84 1.59 -10.25
C MET A 57 11.49 1.69 -9.52
N LEU A 58 11.45 1.55 -8.19
CA LEU A 58 10.25 1.77 -7.39
C LEU A 58 9.70 3.18 -7.63
N ALA A 59 10.55 4.21 -7.70
CA ALA A 59 10.15 5.57 -8.05
C ALA A 59 9.52 5.67 -9.45
N SER A 60 10.03 4.91 -10.43
CA SER A 60 9.45 4.86 -11.78
C SER A 60 8.08 4.17 -11.81
N GLN A 61 7.89 3.09 -11.03
CA GLN A 61 6.60 2.40 -10.95
C GLN A 61 5.59 3.21 -10.16
N LYS A 62 6.04 3.85 -9.08
CA LYS A 62 5.26 4.83 -8.34
C LYS A 62 4.75 5.95 -9.24
N ALA A 63 5.59 6.53 -10.10
CA ALA A 63 5.14 7.56 -11.03
C ALA A 63 4.02 7.09 -11.99
N GLU A 64 4.01 5.82 -12.41
CA GLU A 64 2.91 5.24 -13.19
C GLU A 64 1.63 5.12 -12.35
N LEU A 65 1.75 4.67 -11.09
CA LEU A 65 0.64 4.58 -10.14
C LEU A 65 0.08 5.94 -9.74
N ASP A 66 0.94 6.94 -9.54
CA ASP A 66 0.58 8.31 -9.17
C ASP A 66 -0.33 8.94 -10.24
N ASN A 67 -0.06 8.67 -11.52
CA ASN A 67 -0.89 9.18 -12.62
C ASN A 67 -2.34 8.64 -12.55
N GLU A 68 -2.51 7.35 -12.26
CA GLU A 68 -3.84 6.75 -12.12
C GLU A 68 -4.50 7.15 -10.78
N THR A 69 -3.69 7.28 -9.73
CA THR A 69 -4.15 7.66 -8.38
C THR A 69 -4.56 9.12 -8.32
N MET A 70 -3.95 10.01 -9.11
CA MET A 70 -4.30 11.43 -9.19
C MET A 70 -5.78 11.62 -9.56
N HIS A 71 -6.28 10.89 -10.55
CA HIS A 71 -7.70 10.93 -10.95
C HIS A 71 -8.63 10.40 -9.85
N LEU A 72 -8.16 9.44 -9.06
CA LEU A 72 -8.91 8.92 -7.92
C LEU A 72 -8.99 9.95 -6.78
N CYS A 73 -7.93 10.73 -6.55
CA CYS A 73 -7.80 11.66 -5.42
C CYS A 73 -8.47 13.02 -5.61
N THR A 74 -8.95 13.37 -6.80
CA THR A 74 -9.65 14.66 -7.04
C THR A 74 -11.14 14.53 -6.74
N TRP A 75 -11.55 14.71 -5.49
CA TRP A 75 -12.97 14.65 -5.10
C TRP A 75 -13.62 16.03 -5.23
N SER A 76 -14.73 16.13 -5.97
CA SER A 76 -15.58 17.32 -6.03
C SER A 76 -16.87 17.10 -5.26
N GLN A 77 -17.43 18.19 -4.72
CA GLN A 77 -18.77 18.16 -4.11
C GLN A 77 -19.86 17.90 -5.15
N ASP A 78 -19.69 18.43 -6.37
CA ASP A 78 -20.59 18.16 -7.49
C ASP A 78 -20.27 16.77 -8.06
N VAL A 79 -21.17 15.81 -7.85
CA VAL A 79 -21.03 14.45 -8.36
C VAL A 79 -21.45 14.42 -9.83
N ASP A 80 -20.48 14.52 -10.76
CA ASP A 80 -20.73 14.20 -12.17
C ASP A 80 -20.62 12.67 -12.35
N VAL A 81 -21.67 12.05 -12.89
CA VAL A 81 -21.69 10.63 -13.27
C VAL A 81 -20.48 10.26 -14.12
N LYS A 82 -20.02 11.17 -15.00
CA LYS A 82 -18.82 10.95 -15.82
C LYS A 82 -17.54 10.87 -14.98
N ASP A 83 -17.43 11.72 -13.97
CA ASP A 83 -16.29 11.71 -13.04
C ASP A 83 -16.28 10.42 -12.23
N MET A 84 -17.44 9.99 -11.74
CA MET A 84 -17.58 8.73 -11.01
C MET A 84 -17.18 7.51 -11.85
N ILE A 85 -17.58 7.48 -13.13
CA ILE A 85 -17.16 6.44 -14.09
C ILE A 85 -15.64 6.51 -14.33
N ALA A 86 -15.07 7.71 -14.42
CA ALA A 86 -13.62 7.89 -14.60
C ALA A 86 -12.85 7.35 -13.39
N LYS A 87 -13.27 7.67 -12.16
CA LYS A 87 -12.67 7.14 -10.93
C LYS A 87 -12.75 5.63 -10.84
N LYS A 88 -13.91 5.03 -11.14
CA LYS A 88 -14.06 3.57 -11.18
C LYS A 88 -13.15 2.92 -12.24
N LYS A 89 -12.95 3.57 -13.39
CA LYS A 89 -11.96 3.13 -14.39
C LYS A 89 -10.53 3.24 -13.89
N SER A 90 -10.17 4.28 -13.16
CA SER A 90 -8.85 4.41 -12.53
C SER A 90 -8.59 3.28 -11.54
N VAL A 91 -9.59 2.90 -10.73
CA VAL A 91 -9.51 1.72 -9.84
C VAL A 91 -9.27 0.44 -10.64
N GLN A 92 -10.00 0.21 -11.73
CA GLN A 92 -9.79 -0.95 -12.60
C GLN A 92 -8.39 -0.97 -13.22
N ARG A 93 -7.85 0.19 -13.62
CA ARG A 93 -6.47 0.28 -14.13
C ARG A 93 -5.45 -0.03 -13.06
N LEU A 94 -5.62 0.47 -11.84
CA LEU A 94 -4.76 0.10 -10.70
C LEU A 94 -4.75 -1.42 -10.51
N ARG A 95 -5.92 -2.07 -10.51
CA ARG A 95 -6.00 -3.54 -10.45
C ARG A 95 -5.19 -4.22 -11.55
N HIS A 96 -5.30 -3.76 -12.79
CA HIS A 96 -4.53 -4.30 -13.90
C HIS A 96 -3.02 -4.07 -13.75
N ILE A 97 -2.59 -2.89 -13.28
CA ILE A 97 -1.17 -2.59 -13.03
C ILE A 97 -0.62 -3.53 -11.97
N PHE A 98 -1.35 -3.73 -10.88
CA PHE A 98 -0.95 -4.59 -9.77
C PHE A 98 -1.02 -6.09 -10.11
N GLN A 99 -1.97 -6.51 -10.92
CA GLN A 99 -1.98 -7.86 -11.48
C GLN A 99 -0.79 -8.11 -12.41
N ARG A 100 -0.46 -7.12 -13.26
CA ARG A 100 0.73 -7.16 -14.13
C ARG A 100 2.02 -7.15 -13.30
N LEU A 101 2.06 -6.41 -12.20
CA LEU A 101 3.18 -6.42 -11.25
C LEU A 101 3.41 -7.83 -10.70
N GLY A 102 2.35 -8.49 -10.22
CA GLY A 102 2.37 -9.88 -9.78
C GLY A 102 2.97 -10.81 -10.85
N ALA A 103 2.44 -10.72 -12.08
CA ALA A 103 2.89 -11.54 -13.21
C ALA A 103 4.33 -11.26 -13.64
N SER A 104 4.81 -10.02 -13.45
CA SER A 104 6.17 -9.63 -13.82
C SER A 104 7.24 -10.12 -12.84
N LEU A 105 6.84 -10.58 -11.64
CA LEU A 105 7.75 -11.04 -10.60
C LEU A 105 7.43 -12.51 -10.29
N PRO A 106 7.86 -13.47 -11.13
CA PRO A 106 7.56 -14.88 -10.95
C PRO A 106 8.25 -15.45 -9.71
N GLU A 107 7.60 -16.41 -9.06
CA GLU A 107 8.09 -17.06 -7.83
C GLU A 107 9.43 -17.79 -8.01
N GLN A 108 9.66 -18.36 -9.20
CA GLN A 108 10.89 -19.10 -9.53
C GLN A 108 12.16 -18.24 -9.50
N ASP A 109 12.04 -16.95 -9.78
CA ASP A 109 13.18 -16.03 -9.90
C ASP A 109 13.27 -15.10 -8.70
N ILE A 110 12.13 -14.64 -8.18
CA ILE A 110 12.06 -13.60 -7.14
C ILE A 110 11.53 -14.22 -5.84
N PRO A 111 12.31 -14.26 -4.75
CA PRO A 111 11.86 -14.72 -3.45
C PRO A 111 10.68 -13.92 -2.89
N ASN A 112 9.81 -14.58 -2.11
CA ASN A 112 8.60 -13.97 -1.54
C ASN A 112 8.88 -12.71 -0.74
N HIS A 113 9.94 -12.67 0.08
CA HIS A 113 10.26 -11.48 0.87
C HIS A 113 10.60 -10.24 0.01
N VAL A 114 11.24 -10.42 -1.16
CA VAL A 114 11.52 -9.30 -2.09
C VAL A 114 10.22 -8.86 -2.75
N PHE A 115 9.41 -9.82 -3.18
CA PHE A 115 8.11 -9.55 -3.78
C PHE A 115 7.18 -8.78 -2.85
N ILE A 116 7.01 -9.27 -1.61
CA ILE A 116 6.17 -8.65 -0.58
C ILE A 116 6.66 -7.24 -0.30
N ARG A 117 7.98 -7.04 -0.13
CA ARG A 117 8.56 -5.71 0.09
C ARG A 117 8.26 -4.74 -1.06
N VAL A 118 8.45 -5.17 -2.31
CA VAL A 118 8.23 -4.32 -3.48
C VAL A 118 6.75 -3.99 -3.64
N SER A 119 5.89 -5.01 -3.54
CA SER A 119 4.44 -4.86 -3.65
C SER A 119 3.89 -4.00 -2.52
N SER A 120 4.31 -4.21 -1.27
CA SER A 120 3.83 -3.45 -0.11
C SER A 120 4.19 -1.98 -0.19
N ILE A 121 5.39 -1.62 -0.64
CA ILE A 121 5.80 -0.22 -0.84
C ILE A 121 4.88 0.48 -1.85
N LEU A 122 4.61 -0.15 -2.99
CA LEU A 122 3.76 0.43 -4.04
C LEU A 122 2.29 0.51 -3.62
N LEU A 123 1.80 -0.52 -2.92
CA LEU A 123 0.46 -0.57 -2.35
C LEU A 123 0.24 0.54 -1.33
N LEU A 124 1.16 0.64 -0.37
CA LEU A 124 1.12 1.61 0.71
C LEU A 124 1.01 3.03 0.17
N ASP A 125 1.73 3.32 -0.91
CA ASP A 125 1.74 4.63 -1.53
C ASP A 125 0.40 5.03 -2.16
N VAL A 126 -0.23 4.09 -2.89
CA VAL A 126 -1.55 4.28 -3.48
C VAL A 126 -2.60 4.44 -2.38
N LEU A 127 -2.60 3.56 -1.37
CA LEU A 127 -3.57 3.62 -0.29
C LEU A 127 -3.44 4.91 0.53
N ASN A 128 -2.22 5.33 0.85
CA ASN A 128 -1.99 6.58 1.57
C ASN A 128 -2.45 7.78 0.76
N SER A 129 -2.22 7.81 -0.54
CA SER A 129 -2.66 8.90 -1.41
C SER A 129 -4.19 9.01 -1.43
N VAL A 130 -4.89 7.89 -1.62
CA VAL A 130 -6.36 7.83 -1.61
C VAL A 130 -6.91 8.20 -0.23
N MET A 131 -6.40 7.59 0.83
CA MET A 131 -6.82 7.87 2.20
C MET A 131 -6.60 9.34 2.57
N HIS A 132 -5.44 9.89 2.25
CA HIS A 132 -5.13 11.31 2.50
C HIS A 132 -6.09 12.22 1.74
N SER A 133 -6.39 11.91 0.48
CA SER A 133 -7.31 12.72 -0.32
C SER A 133 -8.72 12.81 0.28
N ILE A 134 -9.20 11.71 0.88
CA ILE A 134 -10.52 11.64 1.51
C ILE A 134 -10.50 12.35 2.87
N LEU A 135 -9.48 12.10 3.69
CA LEU A 135 -9.38 12.70 5.04
C LEU A 135 -9.14 14.21 5.03
N GLN A 136 -8.76 14.79 3.89
CA GLN A 136 -8.63 16.24 3.69
C GLN A 136 -9.92 16.92 3.24
N LEU A 137 -10.98 16.16 2.96
CA LEU A 137 -12.28 16.75 2.62
C LEU A 137 -12.87 17.44 3.84
N HIS A 138 -13.18 18.72 3.69
CA HIS A 138 -13.77 19.53 4.76
C HIS A 138 -15.28 19.30 4.91
N ASP A 139 -15.94 18.90 3.83
CA ASP A 139 -17.38 18.71 3.75
C ASP A 139 -17.67 17.63 2.69
N ILE A 140 -18.39 16.59 3.08
CA ILE A 140 -18.69 15.40 2.29
C ILE A 140 -20.21 15.31 2.22
N SER A 141 -20.76 15.54 1.02
CA SER A 141 -22.20 15.40 0.79
C SER A 141 -22.67 13.96 1.00
N GLU A 142 -23.97 13.78 1.27
CA GLU A 142 -24.58 12.45 1.39
C GLU A 142 -24.29 11.59 0.15
N GLU A 143 -24.49 12.15 -1.05
CA GLU A 143 -24.17 11.50 -2.32
C GLU A 143 -22.69 11.08 -2.41
N LEU A 144 -21.75 11.94 -1.99
CA LEU A 144 -20.33 11.61 -2.03
C LEU A 144 -19.98 10.52 -1.02
N SER A 145 -20.59 10.55 0.18
CA SER A 145 -20.41 9.53 1.23
C SER A 145 -20.92 8.15 0.81
N GLU A 146 -21.97 8.09 -0.01
CA GLU A 146 -22.45 6.83 -0.61
C GLU A 146 -21.53 6.35 -1.74
N ASN A 147 -21.06 7.27 -2.59
CA ASN A 147 -20.30 6.91 -3.79
C ASN A 147 -18.84 6.50 -3.51
N ILE A 148 -18.15 7.13 -2.55
CA ILE A 148 -16.74 6.80 -2.24
C ILE A 148 -16.56 5.30 -1.94
N PRO A 149 -17.32 4.69 -1.02
CA PRO A 149 -17.19 3.26 -0.75
C PRO A 149 -17.47 2.37 -1.96
N HIS A 150 -18.39 2.76 -2.86
CA HIS A 150 -18.69 2.02 -4.08
C HIS A 150 -17.59 2.13 -5.14
N ILE A 151 -16.88 3.26 -5.22
CA ILE A 151 -15.73 3.41 -6.11
C ILE A 151 -14.55 2.57 -5.59
N LEU A 152 -14.35 2.56 -4.28
CA LEU A 152 -13.22 1.89 -3.63
C LEU A 152 -13.45 0.42 -3.30
N GLU A 153 -14.63 -0.14 -3.57
CA GLU A 153 -14.99 -1.54 -3.29
C GLU A 153 -13.97 -2.55 -3.81
N ASP A 154 -13.36 -2.22 -4.94
CA ASP A 154 -12.39 -3.02 -5.67
C ASP A 154 -10.94 -2.83 -5.17
N LEU A 155 -10.68 -1.77 -4.39
CA LEU A 155 -9.41 -1.56 -3.69
C LEU A 155 -9.40 -2.25 -2.34
N VAL A 156 -10.45 -2.10 -1.54
CA VAL A 156 -10.49 -2.60 -0.15
C VAL A 156 -10.96 -4.06 -0.08
N PRO A 157 -10.62 -4.81 0.97
CA PRO A 157 -11.14 -6.13 1.22
C PRO A 157 -12.60 -5.99 1.63
N SER A 158 -13.41 -6.91 1.15
CA SER A 158 -14.81 -7.07 1.45
C SER A 158 -15.06 -8.52 1.88
N SER A 159 -16.30 -8.85 2.25
CA SER A 159 -16.67 -10.22 2.62
C SER A 159 -16.37 -11.25 1.52
N ASP A 160 -16.36 -10.83 0.25
CA ASP A 160 -16.31 -11.71 -0.91
C ASP A 160 -14.99 -11.62 -1.71
N SER A 161 -14.10 -10.67 -1.38
CA SER A 161 -12.90 -10.36 -2.15
C SER A 161 -11.87 -9.64 -1.28
N ASN A 162 -10.58 -9.97 -1.40
CA ASN A 162 -9.50 -9.19 -0.76
C ASN A 162 -9.12 -7.94 -1.58
N GLY A 163 -9.93 -7.57 -2.57
CA GLY A 163 -9.78 -6.37 -3.38
C GLY A 163 -8.52 -6.43 -4.24
N LEU A 164 -7.66 -5.44 -4.08
CA LEU A 164 -6.44 -5.32 -4.88
C LEU A 164 -5.35 -6.32 -4.46
N LEU A 165 -5.41 -6.90 -3.25
CA LEU A 165 -4.53 -7.98 -2.81
C LEU A 165 -4.68 -9.22 -3.68
N ASP A 166 -5.91 -9.66 -3.94
CA ASP A 166 -6.17 -10.83 -4.80
C ASP A 166 -5.60 -10.61 -6.20
N CYS A 167 -5.68 -9.38 -6.73
CA CYS A 167 -5.13 -9.08 -8.06
C CYS A 167 -3.61 -9.31 -8.12
N ILE A 168 -2.88 -8.91 -7.08
CA ILE A 168 -1.42 -9.07 -6.98
C ILE A 168 -1.04 -10.54 -6.84
N VAL A 169 -1.73 -11.27 -5.94
CA VAL A 169 -1.44 -12.68 -5.68
C VAL A 169 -1.81 -13.54 -6.88
N ILE A 170 -2.99 -13.33 -7.49
CA ILE A 170 -3.40 -14.00 -8.73
C ILE A 170 -2.42 -13.72 -9.87
N GLY A 171 -1.93 -12.48 -9.96
CA GLY A 171 -0.92 -12.12 -10.94
C GLY A 171 0.33 -12.99 -10.83
N ARG A 172 0.78 -13.28 -9.60
CA ARG A 172 2.02 -14.01 -9.32
C ARG A 172 1.86 -15.53 -9.33
N LEU A 173 0.85 -16.05 -8.65
CA LEU A 173 0.63 -17.50 -8.43
C LEU A 173 -0.35 -18.11 -9.44
N GLY A 174 -1.02 -17.29 -10.25
CA GLY A 174 -2.12 -17.73 -11.12
C GLY A 174 -3.45 -17.78 -10.37
N LYS A 175 -4.51 -18.19 -11.08
CA LYS A 175 -5.89 -18.19 -10.57
C LYS A 175 -6.22 -19.38 -9.64
N GLU A 176 -5.28 -20.28 -9.41
CA GLU A 176 -5.54 -21.48 -8.61
C GLU A 176 -5.50 -21.12 -7.12
N THR A 177 -6.64 -21.25 -6.44
CA THR A 177 -6.76 -21.02 -5.00
C THR A 177 -6.13 -22.19 -4.25
N SER A 178 -4.88 -21.99 -3.85
CA SER A 178 -4.09 -22.91 -3.02
C SER A 178 -3.81 -22.29 -1.65
N ASP A 179 -3.33 -23.09 -0.70
CA ASP A 179 -2.88 -22.60 0.62
C ASP A 179 -1.80 -21.50 0.48
N SER A 180 -0.97 -21.56 -0.57
CA SER A 180 0.04 -20.55 -0.90
C SER A 180 -0.58 -19.18 -1.22
N HIS A 181 -1.77 -19.13 -1.81
CA HIS A 181 -2.48 -17.88 -2.10
C HIS A 181 -2.90 -17.19 -0.80
N ALA A 182 -3.49 -17.95 0.13
CA ALA A 182 -3.93 -17.43 1.42
C ALA A 182 -2.75 -16.94 2.26
N ALA A 183 -1.65 -17.71 2.32
CA ALA A 183 -0.44 -17.32 3.05
C ALA A 183 0.17 -16.01 2.49
N MET A 184 0.29 -15.89 1.16
CA MET A 184 0.85 -14.69 0.54
C MET A 184 -0.05 -13.46 0.71
N ALA A 185 -1.37 -13.63 0.59
CA ALA A 185 -2.33 -12.56 0.84
C ALA A 185 -2.24 -12.07 2.29
N GLN A 186 -2.10 -12.99 3.25
CA GLN A 186 -1.91 -12.65 4.66
C GLN A 186 -0.60 -11.89 4.89
N GLU A 187 0.53 -12.38 4.36
CA GLU A 187 1.83 -11.69 4.50
C GLU A 187 1.81 -10.27 3.90
N LEU A 188 1.12 -10.07 2.77
CA LEU A 188 0.92 -8.75 2.18
C LEU A 188 0.03 -7.85 3.05
N MET A 189 -1.04 -8.40 3.63
CA MET A 189 -1.94 -7.66 4.52
C MET A 189 -1.22 -7.22 5.80
N GLU A 190 -0.36 -8.07 6.36
CA GLU A 190 0.48 -7.72 7.51
C GLU A 190 1.53 -6.65 7.15
N ALA A 191 2.02 -6.65 5.91
CA ALA A 191 2.98 -5.65 5.43
C ALA A 191 2.34 -4.28 5.09
N VAL A 192 1.01 -4.18 5.00
CA VAL A 192 0.28 -2.95 4.61
C VAL A 192 -0.90 -2.71 5.55
N PRO A 193 -0.69 -2.23 6.79
CA PRO A 193 -1.76 -2.01 7.76
C PRO A 193 -2.78 -0.93 7.33
N GLU A 194 -2.39 -0.02 6.43
CA GLU A 194 -3.22 1.04 5.85
C GLU A 194 -4.44 0.50 5.11
N TRP A 195 -4.40 -0.78 4.72
CA TRP A 195 -5.52 -1.48 4.15
C TRP A 195 -6.71 -1.51 5.11
N LEU A 196 -6.47 -1.90 6.36
CA LEU A 196 -7.48 -1.92 7.41
C LEU A 196 -8.01 -0.52 7.69
N LYS A 197 -7.12 0.49 7.69
CA LYS A 197 -7.51 1.88 7.90
C LYS A 197 -8.44 2.38 6.80
N LEU A 198 -8.13 2.12 5.53
CA LEU A 198 -8.98 2.50 4.41
C LEU A 198 -10.32 1.74 4.41
N THR A 199 -10.33 0.44 4.73
CA THR A 199 -11.57 -0.33 4.90
C THR A 199 -12.46 0.30 5.97
N LYS A 200 -11.90 0.64 7.13
CA LYS A 200 -12.64 1.28 8.20
C LYS A 200 -13.09 2.70 7.84
N LEU A 201 -12.34 3.42 7.01
CA LEU A 201 -12.79 4.70 6.45
C LEU A 201 -14.05 4.52 5.60
N CYS A 202 -14.08 3.52 4.72
CA CYS A 202 -15.26 3.19 3.92
C CYS A 202 -16.45 2.69 4.77
N ASP A 203 -16.19 1.94 5.85
CA ASP A 203 -17.23 1.51 6.79
C ASP A 203 -17.86 2.70 7.51
N MET A 204 -17.04 3.66 7.97
CA MET A 204 -17.50 4.85 8.70
C MET A 204 -18.42 5.74 7.87
N MET A 205 -18.27 5.78 6.55
CA MET A 205 -19.16 6.54 5.65
C MET A 205 -20.57 5.96 5.58
N LYS A 206 -20.76 4.70 5.98
CA LYS A 206 -22.04 3.97 5.86
C LYS A 206 -22.83 3.91 7.17
N VAL A 207 -22.27 4.41 8.26
CA VAL A 207 -22.84 4.28 9.60
C VAL A 207 -23.05 5.65 10.25
N PRO A 208 -24.01 5.80 11.18
CA PRO A 208 -24.23 7.07 11.87
C PRO A 208 -23.07 7.41 12.82
N SER A 209 -22.87 8.71 13.10
CA SER A 209 -21.78 9.21 13.97
C SER A 209 -21.71 8.56 15.36
N ARG A 210 -22.83 8.09 15.90
CA ARG A 210 -22.89 7.38 17.20
C ARG A 210 -22.13 6.05 17.15
N GLU A 211 -22.19 5.33 16.03
CA GLU A 211 -21.57 4.02 15.85
C GLU A 211 -20.07 4.20 15.63
N ILE A 212 -19.67 5.27 14.92
CA ILE A 212 -18.27 5.69 14.82
C ILE A 212 -17.68 5.98 16.20
N ALA A 213 -18.41 6.73 17.05
CA ALA A 213 -17.96 7.01 18.41
C ALA A 213 -17.84 5.73 19.26
N GLN A 214 -18.73 4.77 19.07
CA GLN A 214 -18.64 3.47 19.74
C GLN A 214 -17.39 2.67 19.30
N TRP A 215 -17.09 2.63 18.00
CA TRP A 215 -15.87 1.99 17.47
C TRP A 215 -14.57 2.69 17.89
N TRP A 216 -14.66 3.96 18.32
CA TRP A 216 -13.55 4.65 18.96
C TRP A 216 -13.42 4.24 20.43
N GLU A 217 -14.52 4.25 21.18
CA GLU A 217 -14.56 3.88 22.61
C GLU A 217 -14.10 2.43 22.85
N ASP A 218 -14.44 1.50 21.95
CA ASP A 218 -14.01 0.10 22.04
C ASP A 218 -12.57 -0.15 21.53
N GLY A 219 -11.90 0.88 21.01
CA GLY A 219 -10.53 0.83 20.51
C GLY A 219 -10.37 0.30 19.08
N THR A 220 -11.45 -0.07 18.39
CA THR A 220 -11.41 -0.62 17.01
C THR A 220 -10.73 0.35 16.05
N LEU A 221 -11.09 1.64 16.09
CA LEU A 221 -10.53 2.64 15.18
C LEU A 221 -9.09 3.03 15.55
N ALA A 222 -8.75 3.03 16.84
CA ALA A 222 -7.38 3.24 17.29
C ALA A 222 -6.46 2.09 16.83
N ALA A 223 -6.93 0.84 16.92
CA ALA A 223 -6.21 -0.34 16.42
C ALA A 223 -6.03 -0.30 14.89
N ALA A 224 -6.99 0.27 14.16
CA ALA A 224 -6.87 0.51 12.72
C ALA A 224 -5.97 1.71 12.36
N GLY A 225 -5.38 2.40 13.35
CA GLY A 225 -4.42 3.49 13.12
C GLY A 225 -5.04 4.88 12.92
N PHE A 226 -6.31 5.09 13.29
CA PHE A 226 -6.89 6.43 13.33
C PHE A 226 -6.44 7.21 14.55
N THR A 227 -6.20 8.50 14.34
CA THR A 227 -5.99 9.48 15.40
C THR A 227 -7.30 10.15 15.78
N ARG A 228 -7.36 10.67 17.01
CA ARG A 228 -8.49 11.49 17.49
C ARG A 228 -8.80 12.65 16.54
N GLU A 229 -7.76 13.33 16.04
CA GLU A 229 -7.93 14.49 15.16
C GLU A 229 -8.45 14.13 13.76
N GLU A 230 -7.99 13.02 13.17
CA GLU A 230 -8.56 12.51 11.91
C GLU A 230 -10.05 12.18 12.08
N LEU A 231 -10.41 11.53 13.18
CA LEU A 231 -11.79 11.14 13.47
C LEU A 231 -12.71 12.35 13.66
N ARG A 232 -12.27 13.35 14.43
CA ARG A 232 -13.05 14.57 14.65
C ARG A 232 -13.30 15.31 13.33
N ARG A 233 -12.25 15.46 12.50
CA ARG A 233 -12.38 16.10 11.19
C ARG A 233 -13.33 15.33 10.27
N LEU A 234 -13.19 14.00 10.20
CA LEU A 234 -14.07 13.17 9.39
C LEU A 234 -15.54 13.27 9.83
N ILE A 235 -15.82 13.23 11.12
CA ILE A 235 -17.20 13.39 11.63
C ILE A 235 -17.77 14.77 11.33
N CYS A 236 -16.95 15.82 11.43
CA CYS A 236 -17.37 17.16 11.04
C CYS A 236 -17.66 17.27 9.53
N ALA A 237 -16.89 16.55 8.70
CA ALA A 237 -17.06 16.55 7.26
C ALA A 237 -18.27 15.71 6.79
N LEU A 238 -18.59 14.60 7.48
CA LEU A 238 -19.69 13.70 7.09
C LEU A 238 -21.06 14.11 7.64
N PHE A 239 -21.12 14.81 8.78
CA PHE A 239 -22.37 15.05 9.48
C PHE A 239 -22.60 16.54 9.76
N GLU A 240 -23.83 17.00 9.54
CA GLU A 240 -24.27 18.34 9.89
C GLU A 240 -24.15 18.65 11.39
N ASP A 241 -24.15 19.94 11.74
CA ASP A 241 -24.08 20.41 13.12
C ASP A 241 -25.36 20.13 13.91
N THR A 242 -25.42 18.93 14.47
CA THR A 242 -26.54 18.45 15.26
C THR A 242 -26.11 18.11 16.69
N PRO A 243 -27.03 18.10 17.66
CA PRO A 243 -26.75 17.65 19.03
C PRO A 243 -26.18 16.22 19.07
N HIS A 244 -26.60 15.35 18.14
CA HIS A 244 -26.07 14.00 18.01
C HIS A 244 -24.59 14.00 17.60
N ARG A 245 -24.19 14.84 16.64
CA ARG A 245 -22.78 15.01 16.26
C ARG A 245 -21.95 15.52 17.43
N ALA A 246 -22.43 16.53 18.14
CA ALA A 246 -21.74 17.10 19.30
C ALA A 246 -21.53 16.06 20.41
N ALA A 247 -22.54 15.22 20.68
CA ALA A 247 -22.44 14.12 21.64
C ALA A 247 -21.36 13.10 21.21
N SER A 248 -21.35 12.67 19.95
CA SER A 248 -20.32 11.76 19.41
C SER A 248 -18.92 12.37 19.51
N LEU A 249 -18.76 13.66 19.15
CA LEU A 249 -17.49 14.37 19.26
C LEU A 249 -17.00 14.56 20.70
N SER A 250 -17.89 14.54 21.70
CA SER A 250 -17.49 14.64 23.12
C SER A 250 -16.84 13.36 23.65
N LYS A 251 -17.13 12.22 23.00
CA LYS A 251 -16.59 10.90 23.34
C LYS A 251 -15.24 10.61 22.67
N ILE A 252 -14.93 11.35 21.61
CA ILE A 252 -13.73 11.16 20.78
C ILE A 252 -12.57 11.93 21.32
#